data_AF-A0A2E7NPN4-F1
#
_entry.id   AF-A0A2E7NPN4-F1
#
_cell.length_a   1.000
_cell.length_b   1.000
_cell.length_c   1.000
_cell.angle_alpha   90.00
_cell.angle_beta   90.00
_cell.angle_gamma   90.00
#
_symmetry.space_group_name_H-M   'P 1'
#
loop_
_entity.id
_entity.type
_entity.pdbx_description
1 polymer ?
#
loop_
_entity_poly.entity_id
_entity_poly.type
_entity_poly.pdbx_seq_one_letter_code
_entity_poly.pdbx_strand_id
1 'polypeptide(L)'
;MWFEEFEHESRYREIWESVQIARPVSYSLFTFGDSELPYFLVCDKSAEAETVTVTRGEVRITRPTIITPDNVRPEFHGFFGEQDDDSIVEFLMARTAGFSNLRIDNTSGPAEIISDRVDEAVEKLNRQLDDQEEDRTAILTAPHGLGGVALLRYAAERVWQSAPDNVQELRERGFLP
;
A
#
# COMPACT_ATOMS: atom_id res chain seq x y z
N MET A 1 -0.34 22.98 19.23
CA MET A 1 -1.09 21.74 19.48
C MET A 1 -2.27 21.54 18.52
N TRP A 2 -3.44 22.20 18.65
CA TRP A 2 -4.56 21.93 17.71
C TRP A 2 -4.27 22.37 16.26
N PHE A 3 -3.65 23.53 16.06
CA PHE A 3 -3.33 24.01 14.71
C PHE A 3 -2.29 23.15 13.97
N GLU A 4 -1.31 22.59 14.69
CA GLU A 4 -0.31 21.68 14.12
C GLU A 4 -0.97 20.36 13.68
N GLU A 5 -1.89 19.81 14.49
CA GLU A 5 -2.60 18.57 14.14
C GLU A 5 -3.47 18.72 12.86
N PHE A 6 -4.14 19.87 12.68
CA PHE A 6 -4.92 20.19 11.48
C PHE A 6 -4.06 20.44 10.23
N GLU A 7 -2.91 21.09 10.36
CA GLU A 7 -1.98 21.32 9.23
C GLU A 7 -1.34 20.02 8.76
N HIS A 8 -0.97 19.15 9.71
CA HIS A 8 -0.48 17.81 9.42
C HIS A 8 -1.54 16.97 8.69
N GLU A 9 -2.80 16.96 9.18
CA GLU A 9 -3.89 16.23 8.55
C GLU A 9 -4.16 16.68 7.10
N SER A 10 -4.13 17.99 6.85
CA SER A 10 -4.36 18.57 5.52
C SER A 10 -3.25 18.19 4.54
N ARG A 11 -1.98 18.26 5.00
CA ARG A 11 -0.82 17.85 4.20
C ARG A 11 -0.85 16.35 3.89
N TYR A 12 -1.20 15.50 4.86
CA TYR A 12 -1.30 14.06 4.61
C TYR A 12 -2.43 13.71 3.67
N ARG A 13 -3.56 14.41 3.75
CA ARG A 13 -4.65 14.25 2.78
C ARG A 13 -4.18 14.56 1.37
N GLU A 14 -3.48 15.67 1.17
CA GLU A 14 -2.94 16.05 -0.14
C GLU A 14 -1.95 15.00 -0.68
N ILE A 15 -1.01 14.55 0.16
CA ILE A 15 -0.07 13.48 -0.18
C ILE A 15 -0.81 12.17 -0.52
N TRP A 16 -1.81 11.79 0.27
CA TRP A 16 -2.61 10.60 0.05
C TRP A 16 -3.43 10.67 -1.24
N GLU A 17 -3.97 11.84 -1.58
CA GLU A 17 -4.74 12.09 -2.80
C GLU A 17 -3.83 12.21 -4.03
N SER A 18 -2.55 12.53 -3.85
CA SER A 18 -1.56 12.66 -4.93
C SER A 18 -1.08 11.32 -5.51
N VAL A 19 -1.25 10.21 -4.77
CA VAL A 19 -0.91 8.85 -5.23
C VAL A 19 -2.17 8.12 -5.69
N GLN A 20 -2.05 7.22 -6.66
CA GLN A 20 -3.22 6.51 -7.20
C GLN A 20 -2.96 5.02 -7.40
N ILE A 21 -4.02 4.22 -7.24
CA ILE A 21 -4.07 2.81 -7.64
C ILE A 21 -4.72 2.78 -9.02
N ALA A 22 -3.90 2.83 -10.07
CA ALA A 22 -4.35 2.90 -11.46
C ALA A 22 -5.00 1.60 -11.95
N ARG A 23 -4.51 0.45 -11.47
CA ARG A 23 -5.14 -0.87 -11.67
C ARG A 23 -5.32 -1.53 -10.31
N PRO A 24 -6.54 -1.57 -9.74
CA PRO A 24 -6.81 -2.25 -8.49
C PRO A 24 -6.90 -3.76 -8.71
N VAL A 25 -6.78 -4.52 -7.62
CA VAL A 25 -6.98 -5.97 -7.58
C VAL A 25 -8.18 -6.30 -6.69
N SER A 26 -8.87 -7.41 -6.93
CA SER A 26 -10.21 -7.70 -6.35
C SER A 26 -10.27 -8.97 -5.49
N TYR A 27 -9.21 -9.30 -4.74
CA TYR A 27 -9.18 -10.48 -3.84
C TYR A 27 -9.01 -10.12 -2.36
N SER A 28 -9.80 -10.72 -1.48
CA SER A 28 -9.72 -10.48 -0.03
C SER A 28 -8.41 -11.00 0.57
N LEU A 29 -7.85 -10.26 1.52
CA LEU A 29 -6.72 -10.69 2.35
C LEU A 29 -7.16 -11.80 3.30
N PHE A 30 -6.27 -12.75 3.58
CA PHE A 30 -6.57 -13.85 4.50
C PHE A 30 -6.75 -13.37 5.95
N THR A 31 -7.63 -14.05 6.68
CA THR A 31 -7.84 -13.83 8.12
C THR A 31 -6.65 -14.28 8.97
N PHE A 32 -5.81 -15.18 8.45
CA PHE A 32 -4.54 -15.59 9.07
C PHE A 32 -3.52 -15.95 7.99
N GLY A 33 -2.23 -15.81 8.31
CA GLY A 33 -1.14 -16.12 7.40
C GLY A 33 -0.75 -14.94 6.52
N ASP A 34 -0.15 -15.27 5.37
CA ASP A 34 0.48 -14.29 4.48
C ASP A 34 -0.42 -14.00 3.28
N SER A 35 -0.63 -12.72 3.00
CA SER A 35 -1.24 -12.24 1.77
C SER A 35 -0.20 -11.48 0.96
N GLU A 36 0.00 -11.91 -0.28
CA GLU A 36 0.92 -11.28 -1.22
C GLU A 36 0.17 -10.28 -2.09
N LEU A 37 0.73 -9.09 -2.22
CA LEU A 37 0.18 -7.97 -2.98
C LEU A 37 1.22 -7.52 -4.01
N PRO A 38 1.33 -8.21 -5.16
CA PRO A 38 2.28 -7.84 -6.21
C PRO A 38 1.86 -6.54 -6.88
N TYR A 39 2.85 -5.73 -7.26
CA TYR A 39 2.61 -4.41 -7.84
C TYR A 39 3.66 -4.02 -8.89
N PHE A 40 3.24 -3.12 -9.78
CA PHE A 40 4.11 -2.19 -10.49
C PHE A 40 3.92 -0.79 -9.93
N LEU A 41 5.02 -0.10 -9.62
CA LEU A 41 5.03 1.28 -9.17
C LEU A 41 5.62 2.15 -10.28
N VAL A 42 4.81 3.07 -10.78
CA VAL A 42 5.20 4.07 -11.78
C VAL A 42 5.38 5.41 -11.06
N CYS A 43 6.63 5.84 -10.92
CA CYS A 43 6.96 7.12 -10.31
C CYS A 43 7.45 8.12 -11.36
N ASP A 44 6.91 9.33 -11.32
CA ASP A 44 7.45 10.46 -12.09
C ASP A 44 8.88 10.76 -11.63
N LYS A 45 9.74 11.18 -12.55
CA LYS A 45 11.13 11.56 -12.26
C LYS A 45 11.30 13.05 -11.96
N SER A 46 10.38 13.91 -12.41
CA SER A 46 10.29 15.36 -12.12
C SER A 46 9.29 15.99 -13.10
N ALA A 47 8.61 17.07 -12.70
CA ALA A 47 7.62 17.79 -13.52
C ALA A 47 8.08 18.25 -14.92
N GLU A 48 9.39 18.25 -15.19
CA GLU A 48 9.98 18.66 -16.47
C GLU A 48 10.48 17.49 -17.34
N ALA A 49 10.43 16.24 -16.87
CA ALA A 49 10.99 15.08 -17.55
C ALA A 49 9.91 14.18 -18.16
N GLU A 50 10.00 13.88 -19.46
CA GLU A 50 9.20 12.84 -20.15
C GLU A 50 9.74 11.43 -19.84
N THR A 51 10.11 11.18 -18.58
CA THR A 51 10.63 9.89 -18.15
C THR A 51 10.00 9.50 -16.83
N VAL A 52 9.61 8.23 -16.72
CA VAL A 52 9.15 7.65 -15.47
C VAL A 52 10.07 6.51 -15.04
N THR A 53 10.00 6.19 -13.76
CA THR A 53 10.61 5.00 -13.20
C THR A 53 9.55 3.95 -12.96
N VAL A 54 9.78 2.73 -13.43
CA VAL A 54 8.91 1.59 -13.18
C VAL A 54 9.64 0.61 -12.28
N THR A 55 9.02 0.27 -11.15
CA THR A 55 9.57 -0.70 -10.20
C THR A 55 8.55 -1.81 -10.00
N ARG A 56 8.98 -3.06 -10.18
CA ARG A 56 8.17 -4.23 -9.80
C ARG A 56 8.49 -4.62 -8.37
N GLY A 57 7.48 -4.96 -7.59
CA GLY A 57 7.67 -5.46 -6.24
C GLY A 57 6.45 -6.20 -5.71
N GLU A 58 6.51 -6.50 -4.42
CA GLU A 58 5.45 -7.15 -3.69
C GLU A 58 5.40 -6.62 -2.25
N VAL A 59 4.19 -6.31 -1.80
CA VAL A 59 3.89 -6.10 -0.39
C VAL A 59 3.34 -7.41 0.19
N ARG A 60 3.97 -7.93 1.24
CA ARG A 60 3.50 -9.08 2.01
C ARG A 60 2.88 -8.60 3.31
N ILE A 61 1.61 -8.96 3.52
CA ILE A 61 0.87 -8.69 4.76
C ILE A 61 0.76 -10.01 5.53
N THR A 62 1.41 -10.07 6.69
CA THR A 62 1.35 -11.22 7.60
C THR A 62 0.40 -10.91 8.75
N ARG A 63 -0.58 -11.79 8.97
CA ARG A 63 -1.43 -11.77 10.17
C ARG A 63 -1.16 -13.02 11.03
N PRO A 64 -0.55 -12.88 12.22
CA PRO A 64 -0.21 -14.01 13.06
C PRO A 64 -1.46 -14.69 13.64
N THR A 65 -1.40 -16.02 13.80
CA THR A 65 -2.50 -16.85 14.35
C THR A 65 -2.63 -16.74 15.87
N ILE A 66 -1.57 -16.33 16.56
CA ILE A 66 -1.60 -16.14 18.02
C ILE A 66 -2.31 -14.82 18.29
N ILE A 67 -3.29 -14.82 19.20
CA ILE A 67 -3.87 -13.59 19.73
C ILE A 67 -2.73 -12.84 20.45
N THR A 68 -2.12 -11.90 19.75
CA THR A 68 -1.22 -10.93 20.33
C THR A 68 -2.07 -9.91 21.08
N PRO A 69 -1.70 -9.51 22.32
CA PRO A 69 -2.45 -8.49 23.05
C PRO A 69 -2.68 -7.24 22.19
N ASP A 70 -3.82 -6.57 22.40
CA ASP A 70 -4.34 -5.44 21.59
C ASP A 70 -3.42 -4.19 21.53
N ASN A 71 -2.22 -4.27 22.10
CA ASN A 71 -1.24 -3.19 22.22
C ASN A 71 -0.04 -3.34 21.29
N VAL A 72 0.00 -4.35 20.40
CA VAL A 72 1.12 -4.50 19.46
C VAL A 72 0.89 -3.65 18.21
N ARG A 73 1.79 -2.68 18.04
CA ARG A 73 1.84 -1.83 16.84
C ARG A 73 2.19 -2.68 15.62
N PRO A 74 1.63 -2.39 14.44
CA PRO A 74 2.08 -3.04 13.22
C PRO A 74 3.53 -2.69 12.90
N GLU A 75 4.17 -3.61 12.20
CA GLU A 75 5.54 -3.50 11.73
C GLU A 75 5.53 -3.20 10.23
N PHE A 76 6.26 -2.16 9.82
CA PHE A 76 6.43 -1.80 8.40
C PHE A 76 7.91 -1.92 8.03
N HIS A 77 8.20 -2.64 6.94
CA HIS A 77 9.57 -2.83 6.46
C HIS A 77 9.65 -2.56 4.95
N GLY A 78 10.68 -1.83 4.51
CA GLY A 78 10.96 -1.63 3.08
C GLY A 78 10.08 -0.61 2.35
N PHE A 79 9.28 0.20 3.05
CA PHE A 79 8.39 1.20 2.44
C PHE A 79 9.06 2.56 2.21
N PHE A 80 9.94 2.99 3.12
CA PHE A 80 10.54 4.31 3.15
C PHE A 80 12.06 4.24 3.30
N GLY A 81 12.76 5.32 2.95
CA GLY A 81 14.19 5.49 3.22
C GLY A 81 14.49 5.84 4.69
N GLU A 82 15.68 6.37 4.98
CA GLU A 82 16.13 6.73 6.35
C GLU A 82 15.43 7.98 6.96
N GLN A 83 14.46 8.59 6.28
CA GLN A 83 13.70 9.72 6.82
C GLN A 83 12.37 9.23 7.39
N ASP A 84 12.22 9.42 8.70
CA ASP A 84 11.05 9.06 9.52
C ASP A 84 9.72 9.51 8.89
N ASP A 85 9.00 8.54 8.34
CA ASP A 85 7.57 8.67 7.96
C ASP A 85 6.66 8.01 9.01
N ASP A 86 7.13 7.87 10.26
CA ASP A 86 6.36 7.41 11.42
C ASP A 86 5.04 8.18 11.57
N SER A 87 5.02 9.45 11.15
CA SER A 87 3.82 10.29 11.16
C SER A 87 2.72 9.85 10.17
N ILE A 88 3.10 9.29 9.00
CA ILE A 88 2.14 8.70 8.05
C ILE A 88 1.60 7.37 8.58
N VAL A 89 2.47 6.57 9.20
CA VAL A 89 2.07 5.32 9.85
C VAL A 89 1.12 5.62 11.01
N GLU A 90 1.42 6.62 11.83
CA GLU A 90 0.57 7.06 12.94
C GLU A 90 -0.77 7.62 12.46
N PHE A 91 -0.76 8.39 11.36
CA PHE A 91 -1.98 8.87 10.70
C PHE A 91 -2.90 7.73 10.24
N LEU A 92 -2.33 6.63 9.72
CA LEU A 92 -3.08 5.44 9.33
C LEU A 92 -3.62 4.69 10.55
N MET A 93 -2.78 4.50 11.56
CA MET A 93 -3.12 3.80 12.80
C MET A 93 -4.24 4.49 13.58
N ALA A 94 -4.24 5.82 13.64
CA ALA A 94 -5.27 6.59 14.33
C ALA A 94 -6.68 6.37 13.75
N ARG A 95 -6.78 5.89 12.50
CA ARG A 95 -8.08 5.73 11.82
C ARG A 95 -8.56 4.28 11.74
N THR A 96 -7.78 3.27 12.13
CA THR A 96 -8.25 1.89 11.94
C THR A 96 -7.68 0.85 12.88
N ALA A 97 -8.57 0.12 13.56
CA ALA A 97 -8.22 -1.08 14.33
C ALA A 97 -7.78 -2.27 13.44
N GLY A 98 -8.07 -2.24 12.13
CA GLY A 98 -7.79 -3.33 11.18
C GLY A 98 -6.29 -3.60 10.93
N PHE A 99 -5.42 -2.70 11.38
CA PHE A 99 -3.97 -2.82 11.29
C PHE A 99 -3.31 -3.44 12.53
N SER A 100 -4.07 -3.69 13.58
CA SER A 100 -3.53 -4.28 14.81
C SER A 100 -2.85 -5.62 14.50
N ASN A 101 -1.64 -5.81 15.03
CA ASN A 101 -0.88 -7.04 14.91
C ASN A 101 -0.49 -7.45 13.46
N LEU A 102 -0.48 -6.52 12.50
CA LEU A 102 0.00 -6.83 11.14
C LEU A 102 1.51 -6.61 11.01
N ARG A 103 2.19 -7.50 10.30
CA ARG A 103 3.50 -7.20 9.72
C ARG A 103 3.33 -6.96 8.22
N ILE A 104 3.88 -5.86 7.74
CA ILE A 104 3.77 -5.42 6.36
C ILE A 104 5.19 -5.24 5.84
N ASP A 105 5.61 -6.15 4.96
CA ASP A 105 6.93 -6.13 4.35
C ASP A 105 6.80 -5.72 2.88
N ASN A 106 7.61 -4.78 2.43
CA ASN A 106 7.77 -4.47 1.01
C ASN A 106 9.10 -5.00 0.50
N THR A 107 9.06 -5.68 -0.64
CA THR A 107 10.25 -6.08 -1.39
C THR A 107 10.13 -5.61 -2.84
N SER A 108 11.14 -4.91 -3.33
CA SER A 108 11.16 -4.36 -4.69
C SER A 108 12.41 -4.76 -5.46
N GLY A 109 12.22 -4.94 -6.76
CA GLY A 109 13.31 -5.10 -7.71
C GLY A 109 13.96 -3.76 -8.08
N PRO A 110 14.95 -3.77 -9.00
CA PRO A 110 15.54 -2.55 -9.50
C PRO A 110 14.51 -1.69 -10.23
N ALA A 111 14.64 -0.37 -10.09
CA ALA A 111 13.85 0.59 -10.86
C ALA A 111 14.39 0.71 -12.30
N GLU A 112 13.50 0.60 -13.27
CA GLU A 112 13.80 0.79 -14.69
C GLU A 112 13.34 2.19 -15.12
N ILE A 113 14.21 2.94 -15.79
CA ILE A 113 13.86 4.25 -16.35
C ILE A 113 13.34 4.04 -17.76
N ILE A 114 12.13 4.50 -18.03
CA ILE A 114 11.52 4.46 -19.36
C ILE A 114 11.20 5.89 -19.81
N SER A 115 11.37 6.13 -21.11
CA SER A 115 11.10 7.41 -21.76
C SER A 115 9.63 7.50 -22.17
N ASP A 116 8.75 7.49 -21.18
CA ASP A 116 7.30 7.54 -21.33
C ASP A 116 6.72 8.54 -20.33
N ARG A 117 5.49 8.98 -20.58
CA ARG A 117 4.64 9.63 -19.56
C ARG A 117 4.02 8.58 -18.62
N VAL A 118 3.57 9.00 -17.44
CA VAL A 118 2.89 8.12 -16.47
C VAL A 118 1.72 7.36 -17.12
N ASP A 119 0.85 8.07 -17.85
CA ASP A 119 -0.33 7.47 -18.49
C ASP A 119 0.06 6.40 -19.53
N GLU A 120 1.10 6.66 -20.33
CA GLU A 120 1.58 5.75 -21.36
C GLU A 120 2.21 4.49 -20.75
N ALA A 121 2.98 4.67 -19.66
CA ALA A 121 3.55 3.55 -18.90
C ALA A 121 2.46 2.68 -18.28
N VAL A 122 1.44 3.30 -17.68
CA VAL A 122 0.28 2.59 -17.12
C VAL A 122 -0.50 1.84 -18.20
N GLU A 123 -0.72 2.43 -19.38
CA GLU A 123 -1.41 1.77 -20.49
C GLU A 123 -0.61 0.58 -21.04
N LYS A 124 0.72 0.71 -21.17
CA LYS A 124 1.60 -0.40 -21.56
C LYS A 124 1.56 -1.54 -20.54
N LEU A 125 1.65 -1.22 -19.25
CA LEU A 125 1.58 -2.21 -18.18
C LEU A 125 0.21 -2.90 -18.13
N ASN A 126 -0.90 -2.17 -18.31
CA ASN A 126 -2.23 -2.77 -18.36
C ASN A 126 -2.34 -3.77 -19.50
N ARG A 127 -1.95 -3.39 -20.72
CA ARG A 127 -1.95 -4.30 -21.87
C ARG A 127 -1.08 -5.53 -21.63
N GLN A 128 0.11 -5.34 -21.06
CA GLN A 128 0.99 -6.44 -20.72
C GLN A 128 0.35 -7.41 -19.72
N LEU A 129 -0.29 -6.90 -18.66
CA LEU A 129 -0.95 -7.74 -17.65
C LEU A 129 -2.17 -8.46 -18.23
N ASP A 130 -2.95 -7.78 -19.08
CA ASP A 130 -4.11 -8.37 -19.75
C ASP A 130 -3.68 -9.50 -20.71
N ASP A 131 -2.62 -9.28 -21.49
CA ASP A 131 -2.04 -10.29 -22.39
C ASP A 131 -1.49 -11.50 -21.63
N GLN A 132 -1.12 -11.32 -20.35
CA GLN A 132 -0.63 -12.37 -19.46
C GLN A 132 -1.74 -13.04 -18.62
N GLU A 133 -2.99 -12.60 -18.78
CA GLU A 133 -4.12 -12.99 -17.93
C GLU A 133 -3.83 -12.80 -16.42
N GLU A 134 -3.06 -11.76 -16.09
CA GLU A 134 -2.63 -11.46 -14.72
C GLU A 134 -3.59 -10.45 -14.06
N ASP A 135 -4.36 -10.96 -13.09
CA ASP A 135 -5.41 -10.21 -12.38
C ASP A 135 -5.05 -9.88 -10.91
N ARG A 136 -3.89 -10.35 -10.42
CA ARG A 136 -3.47 -10.17 -9.01
C ARG A 136 -2.44 -9.09 -8.81
N THR A 137 -1.89 -8.54 -9.90
CA THR A 137 -0.88 -7.49 -9.87
C THR A 137 -1.50 -6.11 -10.03
N ALA A 138 -1.26 -5.24 -9.04
CA ALA A 138 -1.72 -3.86 -9.09
C ALA A 138 -0.77 -2.96 -9.90
N ILE A 139 -1.29 -1.84 -10.42
CA ILE A 139 -0.47 -0.75 -10.94
C ILE A 139 -0.71 0.48 -10.07
N LEU A 140 0.37 1.03 -9.52
CA LEU A 140 0.39 2.19 -8.63
C LEU A 140 1.09 3.34 -9.33
N THR A 141 0.60 4.55 -9.13
CA THR A 141 1.26 5.78 -9.59
C THR A 141 1.55 6.70 -8.41
N ALA A 142 2.70 7.37 -8.47
CA ALA A 142 3.10 8.32 -7.45
C ALA A 142 3.97 9.45 -8.03
N PRO A 143 3.89 10.66 -7.46
CA PRO A 143 4.91 11.67 -7.67
C PRO A 143 6.30 11.18 -7.19
N HIS A 144 7.36 11.80 -7.71
CA HIS A 144 8.72 11.52 -7.28
C HIS A 144 8.85 11.61 -5.75
N GLY A 145 9.39 10.57 -5.12
CA GLY A 145 9.58 10.49 -3.67
C GLY A 145 8.37 9.99 -2.87
N LEU A 146 7.19 9.84 -3.47
CA LEU A 146 5.97 9.37 -2.78
C LEU A 146 5.64 7.89 -3.03
N GLY A 147 6.59 7.12 -3.56
CA GLY A 147 6.41 5.69 -3.85
C GLY A 147 6.00 4.88 -2.61
N GLY A 148 6.63 5.13 -1.46
CA GLY A 148 6.28 4.45 -0.19
C GLY A 148 4.84 4.73 0.25
N VAL A 149 4.35 5.95 0.03
CA VAL A 149 2.95 6.32 0.33
C VAL A 149 1.98 5.57 -0.56
N ALA A 150 2.28 5.44 -1.86
CA ALA A 150 1.44 4.69 -2.78
C ALA A 150 1.32 3.21 -2.37
N LEU A 151 2.42 2.61 -1.92
CA LEU A 151 2.45 1.24 -1.40
C LEU A 151 1.65 1.10 -0.10
N LEU A 152 1.81 2.04 0.83
CA LEU A 152 1.00 2.05 2.05
C LEU A 152 -0.49 2.21 1.75
N ARG A 153 -0.84 3.10 0.83
CA ARG A 153 -2.24 3.29 0.39
C ARG A 153 -2.81 2.01 -0.18
N TYR A 154 -2.06 1.34 -1.04
CA TYR A 154 -2.46 0.06 -1.58
C TYR A 154 -2.69 -0.99 -0.47
N ALA A 155 -1.73 -1.17 0.45
CA ALA A 155 -1.87 -2.09 1.57
C ALA A 155 -3.09 -1.73 2.45
N ALA A 156 -3.28 -0.45 2.76
CA ALA A 156 -4.38 0.03 3.57
C ALA A 156 -5.75 -0.23 2.95
N GLU A 157 -5.91 0.09 1.66
CA GLU A 157 -7.16 -0.18 0.97
C GLU A 157 -7.48 -1.69 0.93
N ARG A 158 -6.47 -2.56 0.75
CA ARG A 158 -6.68 -4.02 0.83
C ARG A 158 -7.07 -4.47 2.24
N VAL A 159 -6.43 -3.94 3.28
CA VAL A 159 -6.76 -4.23 4.68
C VAL A 159 -8.20 -3.82 4.99
N TRP A 160 -8.60 -2.61 4.58
CA TRP A 160 -9.95 -2.09 4.82
C TRP A 160 -11.03 -2.88 4.09
N GLN A 161 -10.81 -3.19 2.81
CA GLN A 161 -11.77 -3.98 2.03
C GLN A 161 -11.95 -5.39 2.59
N SER A 162 -10.91 -5.95 3.21
CA SER A 162 -10.95 -7.31 3.75
C SER A 162 -11.35 -7.36 5.24
N ALA A 163 -11.48 -6.20 5.91
CA ALA A 163 -11.75 -6.16 7.34
C ALA A 163 -13.12 -6.75 7.73
N PRO A 164 -14.24 -6.47 7.03
CA PRO A 164 -15.54 -7.03 7.40
C PRO A 164 -15.56 -8.56 7.35
N ASP A 165 -15.06 -9.14 6.25
CA ASP A 165 -14.99 -10.59 6.06
C ASP A 165 -14.11 -11.26 7.13
N ASN A 166 -12.95 -10.65 7.43
CA ASN A 166 -12.02 -11.17 8.43
C ASN A 166 -12.62 -11.14 9.85
N VAL A 167 -13.30 -10.06 10.23
CA VAL A 167 -13.97 -9.96 11.54
C VAL A 167 -15.09 -10.99 11.67
N GLN A 168 -15.84 -11.23 10.59
CA GLN A 168 -16.88 -12.25 10.56
C GLN A 168 -16.29 -13.66 10.74
N GLU A 169 -15.22 -13.98 10.00
CA GLU A 169 -14.52 -15.28 10.13
C GLU A 169 -13.96 -15.50 11.54
N LEU A 170 -13.40 -14.46 12.18
CA LEU A 170 -12.93 -14.53 13.57
C LEU A 170 -14.07 -14.81 14.56
N ARG A 171 -15.24 -14.17 14.37
CA ARG A 171 -16.44 -14.41 15.19
C ARG A 171 -16.95 -15.85 15.02
N GLU A 172 -17.04 -16.33 13.78
CA GLU A 172 -17.50 -17.69 13.47
C GLU A 172 -16.57 -18.77 14.06
N ARG A 173 -15.27 -18.48 14.13
CA ARG A 173 -14.29 -19.38 14.74
C ARG A 173 -14.11 -19.20 16.25
N GLY A 174 -14.89 -18.31 16.89
CA GLY A 174 -14.87 -18.08 18.33
C GLY A 174 -13.67 -17.29 18.86
N PHE A 175 -12.94 -16.59 17.98
CA PHE A 175 -11.84 -15.70 18.37
C PHE A 175 -12.32 -14.30 18.80
N LEU A 176 -13.56 -13.93 18.46
CA LEU A 176 -14.20 -12.68 18.87
C LEU A 176 -15.59 -12.96 19.49
N PRO A 177 -16.01 -12.15 20.48
CA PRO A 177 -17.32 -12.28 21.12
C PRO A 177 -18.50 -11.91 20.22
#